data_AF-A0A3S0S685-F1
#
_entry.id   AF-A0A3S0S685-F1
#
_cell.length_a   1.000
_cell.length_b   1.000
_cell.length_c   1.000
_cell.angle_alpha   90.00
_cell.angle_beta   90.00
_cell.angle_gamma   90.00
#
_symmetry.space_group_name_H-M   'P 1'
#
loop_
_entity.id
_entity.type
_entity.pdbx_description
1 polymer ?
#
loop_
_entity_poly.entity_id
_entity_poly.type
_entity_poly.pdbx_seq_one_letter_code
_entity_poly.pdbx_strand_id
1 'polypeptide(L)'
;MQGMNAQAADAPKESIALATDDAMTDLTAGFQNQVWCIRKMDGLTVLSEEQIPLSDASEKDIMLLLEERAKSVLTPREIHDAPQLFKAKDMTGKGNRLIYSAGQNPYYVASLWRSDELNGHPPT
;
A
#
# COMPACT_ATOMS: atom_id res chain seq x y z
N MET A 1 13.30 -58.56 53.56
CA MET A 1 13.80 -57.75 52.43
C MET A 1 12.63 -56.93 51.90
N GLN A 2 12.66 -55.61 52.08
CA GLN A 2 11.66 -54.69 51.55
C GLN A 2 11.85 -54.55 50.04
N GLY A 3 10.80 -54.85 49.27
CA GLY A 3 10.70 -54.57 47.84
C GLY A 3 9.72 -53.43 47.62
N MET A 4 10.17 -52.39 46.94
CA MET A 4 9.54 -51.08 46.76
C MET A 4 8.26 -51.08 45.91
N ASN A 5 7.41 -50.10 46.21
CA ASN A 5 6.27 -49.60 45.44
C ASN A 5 6.49 -49.50 43.93
N ALA A 6 5.45 -49.80 43.15
CA ALA A 6 5.21 -49.12 41.88
C ALA A 6 3.70 -49.09 41.59
N GLN A 7 3.07 -47.99 41.98
CA GLN A 7 1.71 -47.63 41.59
C GLN A 7 1.80 -46.93 40.24
N ALA A 8 1.48 -47.65 39.16
CA ALA A 8 1.39 -47.07 37.83
C ALA A 8 0.04 -46.36 37.69
N ALA A 9 0.08 -45.03 37.75
CA ALA A 9 -1.07 -44.17 37.54
C ALA A 9 -1.50 -44.18 36.07
N ASP A 10 -2.80 -44.36 35.90
CA ASP A 10 -3.57 -44.06 34.70
C ASP A 10 -3.33 -42.60 34.29
N ALA A 11 -2.75 -42.38 33.11
CA ALA A 11 -2.57 -41.07 32.53
C ALA A 11 -3.50 -40.96 31.31
N PRO A 12 -4.44 -39.99 31.28
CA PRO A 12 -5.23 -39.74 30.08
C PRO A 12 -4.31 -39.21 28.98
N LYS A 13 -4.41 -39.81 27.79
CA LYS A 13 -3.82 -39.28 26.55
C LYS A 13 -4.57 -38.01 26.15
N GLU A 14 -4.19 -36.88 26.72
CA GLU A 14 -4.55 -35.58 26.16
C GLU A 14 -3.63 -35.31 24.98
N SER A 15 -4.17 -35.54 23.78
CA SER A 15 -3.63 -35.08 22.52
C SER A 15 -3.55 -33.56 22.55
N ILE A 16 -2.36 -33.02 22.83
CA ILE A 16 -2.10 -31.59 22.67
C ILE A 16 -1.93 -31.33 21.18
N ALA A 17 -3.05 -31.07 20.52
CA ALA A 17 -3.06 -30.52 19.18
C ALA A 17 -2.39 -29.15 19.22
N LEU A 18 -1.26 -29.07 18.53
CA LEU A 18 -0.68 -27.92 17.85
C LEU A 18 -1.58 -26.67 17.88
N ALA A 19 -1.31 -25.74 18.81
CA ALA A 19 -1.78 -24.37 18.68
C ALA A 19 -0.87 -23.67 17.67
N THR A 20 -1.21 -23.85 16.40
CA THR A 20 -0.61 -23.17 15.26
C THR A 20 -0.94 -21.68 15.35
N ASP A 21 0.11 -20.85 15.23
CA ASP A 21 0.12 -19.53 14.57
C ASP A 21 -1.26 -18.96 14.15
N ASP A 22 -1.93 -18.21 15.03
CA ASP A 22 -3.14 -17.45 14.66
C ASP A 22 -3.07 -15.97 15.09
N ALA A 23 -1.89 -15.48 15.49
CA ALA A 23 -1.69 -14.06 15.80
C ALA A 23 -0.91 -13.29 14.71
N MET A 24 -0.37 -13.98 13.70
CA MET A 24 0.45 -13.36 12.64
C MET A 24 -0.34 -13.07 11.34
N THR A 25 -1.56 -13.61 11.23
CA THR A 25 -2.45 -13.46 10.06
C THR A 25 -3.18 -12.11 10.02
N ASP A 26 -3.34 -11.42 11.14
CA ASP A 26 -4.14 -10.18 11.21
C ASP A 26 -3.35 -8.93 10.80
N LEU A 27 -2.04 -8.88 11.09
CA LEU A 27 -1.20 -7.74 10.71
C LEU A 27 -0.98 -7.64 9.19
N THR A 28 -1.03 -8.76 8.46
CA THR A 28 -0.84 -8.77 7.00
C THR A 28 -2.13 -8.54 6.22
N ALA A 29 -3.29 -8.84 6.80
CA ALA A 29 -4.60 -8.59 6.19
C ALA A 29 -4.84 -7.09 5.92
N GLY A 30 -4.30 -6.21 6.77
CA GLY A 30 -4.35 -4.76 6.57
C GLY A 30 -3.52 -4.24 5.39
N PHE A 31 -2.48 -4.97 4.96
CA PHE A 31 -1.66 -4.62 3.80
C PHE A 31 -2.23 -5.17 2.48
N GLN A 32 -2.94 -6.30 2.52
CA GLN A 32 -3.54 -6.92 1.33
C GLN A 32 -4.66 -6.08 0.70
N ASN A 33 -5.27 -5.20 1.50
CA ASN A 33 -6.32 -4.28 1.05
C ASN A 33 -5.78 -2.89 0.80
N GLN A 34 -4.55 -2.72 0.31
CA GLN A 34 -4.00 -1.41 -0.05
C GLN A 34 -4.07 -1.16 -1.56
N VAL A 35 -4.40 0.07 -1.92
CA VAL A 35 -4.65 0.53 -3.29
C VAL A 35 -4.06 1.91 -3.48
N TRP A 36 -3.30 2.05 -4.55
CA TRP A 36 -2.87 3.33 -5.08
C TRP A 36 -4.03 4.00 -5.78
N CYS A 37 -4.43 5.17 -5.28
CA CYS A 37 -5.32 6.07 -5.96
C CYS A 37 -4.48 7.10 -6.73
N ILE A 38 -4.49 7.03 -8.06
CA ILE A 38 -3.82 7.95 -8.95
C ILE A 38 -4.85 8.91 -9.55
N ARG A 39 -4.67 10.21 -9.33
CA ARG A 39 -5.54 11.26 -9.86
C ARG A 39 -4.77 12.15 -10.81
N LYS A 40 -5.33 12.38 -12.00
CA LYS A 40 -4.91 13.46 -12.90
C LYS A 40 -5.68 14.73 -12.54
N MET A 41 -4.97 15.82 -12.27
CA MET A 41 -5.56 17.10 -11.90
C MET A 41 -5.16 18.22 -12.87
N ASP A 42 -6.09 19.13 -13.12
CA ASP A 42 -5.85 20.44 -13.76
C ASP A 42 -6.35 21.52 -12.80
N GLY A 43 -5.41 22.25 -12.19
CA GLY A 43 -5.69 23.08 -11.03
C GLY A 43 -6.34 22.28 -9.88
N LEU A 44 -7.57 22.63 -9.51
CA LEU A 44 -8.34 21.94 -8.46
C LEU A 44 -9.31 20.87 -9.01
N THR A 45 -9.33 20.67 -10.32
CA THR A 45 -10.26 19.76 -10.98
C THR A 45 -9.62 18.40 -11.18
N VAL A 46 -10.29 17.33 -10.70
CA VAL A 46 -9.90 15.95 -11.04
C VAL A 46 -10.39 15.63 -12.44
N LEU A 47 -9.46 15.41 -13.37
CA LEU A 47 -9.75 15.03 -14.75
C LEU A 47 -9.98 13.51 -14.90
N SER A 48 -9.27 12.71 -14.10
CA SER A 48 -9.35 11.26 -14.10
C SER A 48 -8.85 10.71 -12.78
N GLU A 49 -9.43 9.59 -12.37
CA GLU A 49 -8.98 8.79 -11.24
C GLU A 49 -8.79 7.34 -11.70
N GLU A 50 -7.74 6.70 -11.21
CA GLU A 50 -7.44 5.29 -11.42
C GLU A 50 -7.01 4.68 -10.09
N GLN A 51 -7.39 3.42 -9.88
CA GLN A 51 -7.06 2.66 -8.69
C GLN A 51 -6.24 1.43 -9.08
N ILE A 52 -5.05 1.31 -8.52
CA ILE A 52 -4.13 0.19 -8.77
C ILE A 52 -3.86 -0.52 -7.44
N PRO A 53 -4.17 -1.82 -7.30
CA PRO A 53 -3.84 -2.57 -6.10
C PRO A 53 -2.34 -2.51 -5.80
N LEU A 54 -1.95 -2.44 -4.53
CA LEU A 54 -0.54 -2.50 -4.13
C LEU A 54 0.14 -3.81 -4.61
N SER A 55 -0.63 -4.89 -4.73
CA SER A 55 -0.18 -6.17 -5.27
C SER A 55 0.23 -6.12 -6.75
N ASP A 56 -0.32 -5.17 -7.52
CA ASP A 56 -0.05 -4.99 -8.96
C ASP A 56 1.08 -3.98 -9.22
N ALA A 57 1.23 -2.98 -8.35
CA ALA A 57 2.25 -1.94 -8.50
C ALA A 57 2.86 -1.53 -7.16
N SER A 58 4.19 -1.63 -7.08
CA SER A 58 4.96 -1.16 -5.92
C SER A 58 5.05 0.37 -5.93
N GLU A 59 5.49 0.95 -4.81
CA GLU A 59 5.79 2.39 -4.72
C GLU A 59 6.68 2.89 -5.86
N LYS A 60 7.75 2.16 -6.19
CA LYS A 60 8.67 2.51 -7.29
C LYS A 60 7.98 2.50 -8.65
N ASP A 61 7.12 1.52 -8.89
CA ASP A 61 6.36 1.40 -10.14
C ASP A 61 5.38 2.58 -10.28
N ILE A 62 4.74 2.98 -9.18
CA ILE A 62 3.84 4.13 -9.15
C ILE A 62 4.58 5.45 -9.36
N MET A 63 5.74 5.63 -8.71
CA MET A 63 6.58 6.80 -8.95
C MET A 63 6.98 6.89 -10.42
N LEU A 64 7.45 5.78 -11.01
CA LEU A 64 7.82 5.75 -12.43
C LEU A 64 6.61 6.05 -13.33
N LEU A 65 5.46 5.46 -13.05
CA LEU A 65 4.21 5.69 -13.78
C LEU A 65 3.80 7.17 -13.74
N LEU A 66 3.92 7.82 -12.58
CA LEU A 66 3.68 9.26 -12.43
C LEU A 66 4.66 10.08 -13.29
N GLU A 67 5.95 9.73 -13.26
CA GLU A 67 6.97 10.41 -14.05
C GLU A 67 6.73 10.26 -15.56
N GLU A 68 6.38 9.05 -16.02
CA GLU A 68 6.09 8.79 -17.44
C GLU A 68 4.86 9.55 -17.91
N ARG A 69 3.78 9.55 -17.10
CA ARG A 69 2.56 10.33 -17.39
C ARG A 69 2.84 11.82 -17.43
N ALA A 70 3.65 12.34 -16.50
CA ALA A 70 4.05 13.74 -16.48
C ALA A 70 4.99 14.09 -17.64
N LYS A 71 5.92 13.21 -18.02
CA LYS A 71 6.79 13.40 -19.21
C LYS A 71 5.97 13.47 -20.50
N SER A 72 4.94 12.64 -20.62
CA SER A 72 4.12 12.55 -21.83
C SER A 72 3.37 13.84 -22.17
N VAL A 73 3.21 14.76 -21.21
CA VAL A 73 2.55 16.06 -21.45
C VAL A 73 3.54 17.21 -21.65
N LEU A 74 4.84 16.97 -21.52
CA LEU A 74 5.89 17.98 -21.67
C LEU A 74 6.49 17.94 -23.08
N THR A 75 6.95 19.10 -23.54
CA THR A 75 7.75 19.16 -24.77
C THR A 75 9.16 18.60 -24.55
N PRO A 76 9.86 18.12 -25.58
CA PRO A 76 11.24 17.66 -25.47
C PRO A 76 12.19 18.70 -24.87
N ARG A 77 11.91 19.99 -25.13
CA ARG A 77 12.66 21.11 -24.55
C ARG A 77 12.46 21.21 -23.05
N GLU A 78 11.22 21.12 -22.57
CA GLU A 78 10.91 21.15 -21.13
C GLU A 78 11.47 19.94 -20.39
N ILE A 79 11.45 18.76 -21.02
CA ILE A 79 12.07 17.56 -20.47
C ILE A 79 13.58 17.76 -20.23
N HIS A 80 14.25 18.48 -21.13
CA HIS A 80 15.68 18.76 -21.04
C HIS A 80 16.00 19.90 -20.06
N ASP A 81 15.33 21.05 -20.21
CA ASP A 81 15.61 22.27 -19.43
C ASP A 81 15.05 22.20 -17.99
N ALA A 82 13.98 21.44 -17.77
CA ALA A 82 13.27 21.43 -16.49
C ALA A 82 12.84 20.00 -16.07
N PRO A 83 13.80 19.08 -15.85
CA PRO A 83 13.48 17.70 -15.47
C PRO A 83 12.71 17.57 -14.15
N GLN A 84 12.75 18.59 -13.29
CA GLN A 84 11.95 18.68 -12.07
C GLN A 84 10.43 18.77 -12.32
N LEU A 85 10.00 19.05 -13.55
CA LEU A 85 8.58 19.13 -13.91
C LEU A 85 7.93 17.77 -13.94
N PHE A 86 8.65 16.73 -14.39
CA PHE A 86 8.10 15.39 -14.44
C PHE A 86 8.55 14.48 -13.31
N LYS A 87 9.65 14.80 -12.60
CA LYS A 87 10.13 13.94 -11.51
C LYS A 87 9.10 13.80 -10.41
N ALA A 88 8.89 12.56 -9.95
CA ALA A 88 7.98 12.29 -8.86
C ALA A 88 8.57 12.83 -7.56
N LYS A 89 7.77 13.61 -6.85
CA LYS A 89 8.10 14.19 -5.56
C LYS A 89 7.31 13.46 -4.50
N ASP A 90 8.02 12.99 -3.49
CA ASP A 90 7.39 12.57 -2.25
C ASP A 90 6.79 13.81 -1.57
N MET A 91 5.49 13.75 -1.36
CA MET A 91 4.68 14.74 -0.66
C MET A 91 4.13 14.13 0.64
N THR A 92 4.74 13.05 1.11
CA THR A 92 4.40 12.39 2.36
C THR A 92 4.74 13.34 3.50
N GLY A 93 3.75 14.15 3.91
CA GLY A 93 3.90 15.15 4.96
C GLY A 93 3.87 14.53 6.37
N LYS A 94 3.37 15.29 7.36
CA LYS A 94 3.19 14.81 8.75
C LYS A 94 2.12 13.73 8.94
N GLY A 95 1.59 13.16 7.85
CA GLY A 95 0.56 12.13 7.89
C GLY A 95 1.14 10.74 7.68
N ASN A 96 0.39 9.70 8.03
CA ASN A 96 0.77 8.30 7.81
C ASN A 96 0.44 7.80 6.39
N ARG A 97 0.20 8.72 5.44
CA ARG A 97 -0.23 8.37 4.07
C ARG A 97 0.88 8.72 3.10
N LEU A 98 1.30 7.71 2.33
CA LEU A 98 2.21 7.91 1.21
C LEU A 98 1.49 8.71 0.11
N ILE A 99 2.09 9.83 -0.27
CA ILE A 99 1.57 10.71 -1.32
C ILE A 99 2.72 11.10 -2.23
N TYR A 100 2.57 10.87 -3.52
CA TYR A 100 3.52 11.27 -4.55
C TYR A 100 2.86 12.19 -5.55
N SER A 101 3.61 13.14 -6.10
CA SER A 101 3.12 14.03 -7.14
C SER A 101 4.14 14.22 -8.26
N ALA A 102 3.68 14.36 -9.49
CA ALA A 102 4.50 14.66 -10.66
C ALA A 102 3.73 15.56 -11.63
N GLY A 103 4.43 16.43 -12.36
CA GLY A 103 3.79 17.42 -13.23
C GLY A 103 3.55 18.77 -12.54
N GLN A 104 3.12 19.75 -13.33
CA GLN A 104 2.79 21.09 -12.85
C GLN A 104 1.39 21.53 -13.29
N ASN A 105 1.04 21.36 -14.57
CA ASN A 105 -0.34 21.48 -15.05
C ASN A 105 -0.50 20.84 -16.46
N PRO A 106 -1.26 19.74 -16.62
CA PRO A 106 -1.86 18.94 -15.56
C PRO A 106 -0.79 18.29 -14.67
N TYR A 107 -1.14 17.97 -13.43
CA TYR A 107 -0.29 17.22 -12.51
C TYR A 107 -1.00 15.94 -12.06
N TYR A 108 -0.20 14.94 -11.70
CA TYR A 108 -0.66 13.65 -11.25
C TYR A 108 -0.32 13.48 -9.77
N VAL A 109 -1.25 12.94 -8.99
CA VAL A 109 -1.06 12.63 -7.58
C VAL A 109 -1.37 11.17 -7.37
N ALA A 110 -0.42 10.40 -6.85
CA ALA A 110 -0.68 9.07 -6.33
C ALA A 110 -0.75 9.13 -4.81
N SER A 111 -1.67 8.39 -4.23
CA SER A 111 -1.80 8.27 -2.78
C SER A 111 -2.16 6.84 -2.41
N LEU A 112 -1.56 6.30 -1.35
CA LEU A 112 -1.84 4.95 -0.89
C LEU A 112 -2.99 4.96 0.12
N TRP A 113 -4.03 4.19 -0.16
CA TRP A 113 -5.21 4.05 0.69
C TRP A 113 -5.45 2.59 1.03
N ARG A 114 -6.19 2.34 2.11
CA ARG A 114 -6.86 1.05 2.25
C ARG A 114 -8.12 1.05 1.38
N SER A 115 -8.42 -0.07 0.72
CA SER A 115 -9.58 -0.24 -0.16
C SER A 115 -10.89 0.08 0.55
N ASP A 116 -11.01 -0.25 1.83
CA ASP A 116 -12.18 0.08 2.66
C ASP A 116 -12.36 1.60 2.88
N GLU A 117 -11.26 2.37 2.98
CA GLU A 117 -11.33 3.83 3.14
C GLU A 117 -11.88 4.52 1.89
N LEU A 118 -11.66 3.95 0.71
CA LEU A 118 -12.19 4.48 -0.55
C LEU A 118 -13.68 4.15 -0.73
N ASN A 119 -14.15 3.03 -0.19
CA ASN A 119 -15.55 2.59 -0.31
C ASN A 119 -16.48 3.25 0.73
N GLY A 120 -15.94 3.80 1.81
CA GLY A 120 -16.71 4.43 2.90
C GLY A 120 -17.06 5.91 2.70
N HIS A 121 -16.64 6.54 1.60
CA HIS A 121 -16.82 7.98 1.37
C HIS A 121 -17.61 8.22 0.08
N PRO A 122 -18.93 8.48 0.13
CA PRO A 122 -19.60 9.11 -1.00
C PRO A 122 -18.99 10.51 -1.20
N PRO A 123 -18.90 11.01 -2.45
CA PRO A 123 -18.52 12.38 -2.69
C PRO A 123 -19.60 13.29 -2.09
N THR A 124 -19.23 14.09 -1.09
CA THR A 124 -19.97 15.31 -0.71
C THR A 124 -19.45 16.49 -1.48
#